data_AF-A0A349MPT4-F1
#
_entry.id   AF-A0A349MPT4-F1
#
_cell.length_a   1.000
_cell.length_b   1.000
_cell.length_c   1.000
_cell.angle_alpha   90.00
_cell.angle_beta   90.00
_cell.angle_gamma   90.00
#
_symmetry.space_group_name_H-M   'P 1'
#
loop_
_entity.id
_entity.type
_entity.pdbx_description
1 polymer ?
#
loop_
_entity_poly.entity_id
_entity_poly.type
_entity_poly.pdbx_seq_one_letter_code
_entity_poly.pdbx_strand_id
1 'polypeptide(L)'
;SGGGVAAGSLGIPDLGISSLDDVLTDVRRITDVCSLPLLVDVDTGFGGAFNIARTIKSLIKFGAGAMHIEDQVQSKRCGHRPNKEIVSKTEFTDRIKAAADARTDPDFVIMARTDALAVEGLDAAIDRACACVEAGADMIFPEAMTELDMYQKFSDAVKVPVLANITEFGHTPLFSVDELRSVNVGLVLYPLSAFRAMNQAALNVYETVRKEGTQKSVLDTMQTRAALYDHLDYHKYEEKLDDLFAKEKQS
;
A
#
# COMPACT_ATOMS: atom_id res chain seq x y z
N SER A 1 2.59 0.44 -0.27
CA SER A 1 2.90 1.18 0.98
C SER A 1 3.77 2.38 0.64
N GLY A 2 3.37 3.60 1.00
CA GLY A 2 4.15 4.82 0.77
C GLY A 2 5.43 4.82 1.61
N GLY A 3 5.32 4.43 2.89
CA GLY A 3 6.50 4.24 3.75
C GLY A 3 7.48 3.18 3.25
N GLY A 4 7.00 2.18 2.49
CA GLY A 4 7.84 1.20 1.80
C GLY A 4 8.66 1.81 0.64
N VAL A 5 8.06 2.69 -0.15
CA VAL A 5 8.76 3.45 -1.21
C VAL A 5 9.82 4.36 -0.58
N ALA A 6 9.44 5.13 0.46
CA ALA A 6 10.37 6.02 1.15
C ALA A 6 11.54 5.25 1.78
N ALA A 7 11.28 4.24 2.62
CA ALA A 7 12.34 3.56 3.36
C ALA A 7 13.11 2.53 2.51
N GLY A 8 12.42 1.81 1.63
CA GLY A 8 12.99 0.74 0.81
C GLY A 8 13.63 1.26 -0.47
N SER A 9 12.84 1.93 -1.32
CA SER A 9 13.29 2.37 -2.63
C SER A 9 14.22 3.59 -2.56
N LEU A 10 13.97 4.50 -1.59
CA LEU A 10 14.70 5.77 -1.48
C LEU A 10 15.66 5.84 -0.28
N GLY A 11 15.53 4.97 0.72
CA GLY A 11 16.38 4.99 1.92
C GLY A 11 16.16 6.21 2.82
N ILE A 12 14.96 6.81 2.80
CA ILE A 12 14.61 8.03 3.55
C ILE A 12 13.38 7.79 4.47
N PRO A 13 13.18 8.60 5.51
CA PRO A 13 12.04 8.43 6.40
C PRO A 13 10.71 8.80 5.73
N ASP A 14 9.63 8.17 6.18
CA ASP A 14 8.27 8.38 5.71
C ASP A 14 7.65 9.69 6.25
N LEU A 15 8.13 10.82 5.72
CA LEU A 15 7.77 12.18 6.16
C LEU A 15 7.31 13.06 4.99
N GLY A 16 6.65 12.46 3.98
CA GLY A 16 6.15 13.18 2.80
C GLY A 16 7.26 13.69 1.87
N ILE A 17 8.42 13.02 1.87
CA ILE A 17 9.57 13.38 1.02
C ILE A 17 9.45 12.72 -0.37
N SER A 18 8.90 11.49 -0.44
CA SER A 18 8.66 10.79 -1.69
C SER A 18 7.70 11.57 -2.58
N SER A 19 7.98 11.58 -3.88
CA SER A 19 7.15 12.20 -4.90
C SER A 19 6.20 11.20 -5.56
N LEU A 20 5.24 11.71 -6.33
CA LEU A 20 4.37 10.90 -7.17
C LEU A 20 5.20 10.03 -8.14
N ASP A 21 6.26 10.57 -8.74
CA ASP A 21 7.05 9.83 -9.74
C ASP A 21 7.84 8.67 -9.13
N ASP A 22 8.24 8.78 -7.86
CA ASP A 22 8.85 7.67 -7.11
C ASP A 22 7.86 6.51 -6.95
N VAL A 23 6.62 6.83 -6.56
CA VAL A 23 5.54 5.85 -6.44
C VAL A 23 5.18 5.24 -7.78
N LEU A 24 5.02 6.05 -8.84
CA LEU A 24 4.64 5.57 -10.17
C LEU A 24 5.72 4.68 -10.80
N THR A 25 7.00 4.92 -10.49
CA THR A 25 8.10 4.06 -10.92
C THR A 25 7.94 2.64 -10.38
N ASP A 26 7.61 2.50 -9.09
CA ASP A 26 7.43 1.20 -8.46
C ASP A 26 6.10 0.55 -8.83
N VAL A 27 5.02 1.34 -9.00
CA VAL A 27 3.74 0.85 -9.54
C VAL A 27 3.98 0.16 -10.88
N ARG A 28 4.62 0.84 -11.84
CA ARG A 28 4.89 0.29 -13.17
C ARG A 28 5.73 -0.98 -13.12
N ARG A 29 6.79 -1.00 -12.28
CA ARG A 29 7.63 -2.21 -12.12
C ARG A 29 6.84 -3.42 -11.65
N ILE A 30 5.86 -3.22 -10.76
CA ILE A 30 5.04 -4.30 -10.22
C ILE A 30 4.00 -4.74 -11.26
N THR A 31 3.25 -3.80 -11.82
CA THR A 31 2.10 -4.08 -12.70
C THR A 31 2.50 -4.54 -14.10
N ASP A 32 3.70 -4.21 -14.58
CA ASP A 32 4.23 -4.69 -15.88
C ASP A 32 4.39 -6.23 -15.91
N VAL A 33 4.54 -6.87 -14.74
CA VAL A 33 4.84 -8.32 -14.65
C VAL A 33 3.90 -9.12 -13.73
N CYS A 34 3.20 -8.47 -12.80
CA CYS A 34 2.27 -9.11 -11.88
C CYS A 34 0.83 -8.70 -12.23
N SER A 35 -0.03 -9.69 -12.53
CA SER A 35 -1.42 -9.46 -12.90
C SER A 35 -2.38 -9.27 -11.72
N LEU A 36 -1.89 -9.36 -10.48
CA LEU A 36 -2.72 -9.12 -9.30
C LEU A 36 -3.05 -7.63 -9.16
N PRO A 37 -4.27 -7.25 -8.74
CA PRO A 37 -4.63 -5.85 -8.58
C PRO A 37 -3.80 -5.20 -7.46
N LEU A 38 -3.19 -4.05 -7.77
CA LEU A 38 -2.35 -3.31 -6.83
C LEU A 38 -3.12 -2.16 -6.16
N LEU A 39 -3.18 -2.18 -4.83
CA LEU A 39 -3.63 -1.06 -3.98
C LEU A 39 -2.43 -0.16 -3.65
N VAL A 40 -2.54 1.13 -3.97
CA VAL A 40 -1.45 2.10 -3.84
C VAL A 40 -1.75 3.14 -2.77
N ASP A 41 -0.74 3.43 -1.95
CA ASP A 41 -0.76 4.54 -0.99
C ASP A 41 -0.30 5.81 -1.71
N VAL A 42 -1.13 6.85 -1.72
CA VAL A 42 -0.79 8.14 -2.35
C VAL A 42 -0.68 9.29 -1.36
N ASP A 43 -0.52 8.99 -0.06
CA ASP A 43 -0.51 9.98 1.01
C ASP A 43 -1.74 10.91 0.88
N THR A 44 -1.51 12.21 0.71
CA THR A 44 -2.52 13.26 0.56
C THR A 44 -2.85 13.59 -0.91
N GLY A 45 -2.35 12.81 -1.87
CA GLY A 45 -2.56 12.99 -3.30
C GLY A 45 -1.52 13.88 -4.02
N PHE A 46 -0.39 14.16 -3.37
CA PHE A 46 0.77 14.90 -3.91
C PHE A 46 0.46 16.33 -4.40
N GLY A 47 -0.48 17.02 -3.75
CA GLY A 47 -0.77 18.45 -3.98
C GLY A 47 -2.24 18.80 -3.79
N GLY A 48 -2.74 19.77 -4.57
CA GLY A 48 -4.16 20.20 -4.56
C GLY A 48 -5.03 19.38 -5.52
N ALA A 49 -6.27 19.83 -5.77
CA ALA A 49 -7.25 19.11 -6.60
C ALA A 49 -6.72 18.71 -8.00
N PHE A 50 -6.00 19.60 -8.69
CA PHE A 50 -5.41 19.27 -10.00
C PHE A 50 -4.28 18.23 -9.90
N ASN A 51 -3.54 18.22 -8.79
CA ASN A 51 -2.52 17.21 -8.51
C ASN A 51 -3.16 15.86 -8.22
N ILE A 52 -4.21 15.83 -7.39
CA ILE A 52 -5.01 14.63 -7.12
C ILE A 52 -5.55 14.04 -8.43
N ALA A 53 -6.12 14.88 -9.31
CA ALA A 53 -6.61 14.43 -10.59
C ALA A 53 -5.49 13.85 -11.48
N ARG A 54 -4.29 14.45 -11.48
CA ARG A 54 -3.11 13.91 -12.17
C ARG A 54 -2.68 12.57 -11.57
N THR A 55 -2.68 12.45 -10.24
CA THR A 55 -2.33 11.22 -9.50
C THR A 55 -3.23 10.07 -9.92
N ILE A 56 -4.55 10.26 -9.87
CA ILE A 56 -5.56 9.25 -10.27
C ILE A 56 -5.32 8.76 -11.69
N LYS A 57 -5.26 9.70 -12.66
CA LYS A 57 -5.08 9.36 -14.07
C LYS A 57 -3.75 8.64 -14.34
N SER A 58 -2.70 8.99 -13.60
CA SER A 58 -1.38 8.37 -13.74
C SER A 58 -1.34 6.96 -13.17
N LEU A 59 -1.99 6.73 -12.02
CA LEU A 59 -2.11 5.39 -11.42
C LEU A 59 -2.89 4.43 -12.31
N ILE A 60 -4.05 4.85 -12.80
CA ILE A 60 -4.86 4.06 -13.73
C ILE A 60 -4.04 3.73 -14.98
N LYS A 61 -3.36 4.72 -15.56
CA LYS A 61 -2.51 4.54 -16.74
C LYS A 61 -1.38 3.51 -16.54
N PHE A 62 -0.83 3.41 -15.32
CA PHE A 62 0.22 2.44 -14.99
C PHE A 62 -0.32 1.16 -14.35
N GLY A 63 -1.63 0.90 -14.45
CA GLY A 63 -2.22 -0.40 -14.12
C GLY A 63 -2.47 -0.65 -12.63
N ALA A 64 -2.46 0.38 -11.79
CA ALA A 64 -2.96 0.23 -10.42
C ALA A 64 -4.46 -0.08 -10.44
N GLY A 65 -4.92 -0.97 -9.56
CA GLY A 65 -6.35 -1.32 -9.45
C GLY A 65 -7.10 -0.49 -8.39
N ALA A 66 -6.36 0.03 -7.41
CA ALA A 66 -6.92 0.82 -6.32
C ALA A 66 -5.91 1.81 -5.77
N MET A 67 -6.39 2.83 -5.07
CA MET A 67 -5.55 3.66 -4.20
C MET A 67 -6.25 4.03 -2.89
N HIS A 68 -5.47 4.47 -1.90
CA HIS A 68 -6.00 5.20 -0.75
C HIS A 68 -5.37 6.59 -0.60
N ILE A 69 -6.20 7.58 -0.25
CA ILE A 69 -5.81 8.97 0.04
C ILE A 69 -6.24 9.34 1.47
N GLU A 70 -5.43 10.10 2.18
CA GLU A 70 -5.63 10.39 3.61
C GLU A 70 -5.96 11.86 3.93
N ASP A 71 -6.55 12.04 5.12
CA ASP A 71 -7.01 13.32 5.66
C ASP A 71 -5.95 14.11 6.42
N GLN A 72 -4.68 13.69 6.38
CA GLN A 72 -3.61 14.45 7.00
C GLN A 72 -3.32 15.77 6.26
N VAL A 73 -2.71 16.71 6.98
CA VAL A 73 -2.04 17.87 6.38
C VAL A 73 -0.88 17.41 5.48
N GLN A 74 -0.44 18.26 4.53
CA GLN A 74 0.62 17.86 3.56
C GLN A 74 1.92 17.39 4.22
N SER A 75 2.32 17.99 5.34
CA SER A 75 3.44 17.53 6.17
C SER A 75 3.03 16.33 7.04
N LYS A 76 2.60 15.25 6.38
CA LYS A 76 2.03 14.05 7.01
C LYS A 76 3.04 13.29 7.86
N ARG A 77 2.52 12.45 8.76
CA ARG A 77 3.30 11.53 9.60
C ARG A 77 2.71 10.12 9.50
N CYS A 78 3.52 9.11 9.84
CA CYS A 78 3.03 7.75 9.97
C CYS A 78 1.85 7.66 10.96
N GLY A 79 0.78 6.94 10.59
CA GLY A 79 -0.47 6.83 11.36
C GLY A 79 -0.34 6.29 12.79
N HIS A 80 0.76 5.61 13.13
CA HIS A 80 1.05 5.13 14.49
C HIS A 80 1.98 6.05 15.30
N ARG A 81 2.21 7.31 14.88
CA ARG A 81 3.01 8.31 15.61
C ARG A 81 2.12 9.37 16.29
N PRO A 82 2.56 9.97 17.42
CA PRO A 82 1.82 11.03 18.10
C PRO A 82 1.86 12.38 17.34
N ASN A 83 0.94 13.28 17.69
CA ASN A 83 0.79 14.65 17.14
C ASN A 83 0.54 14.66 15.62
N LYS A 84 -0.48 13.91 15.18
CA LYS A 84 -0.99 13.96 13.81
C LYS A 84 -1.94 15.15 13.68
N GLU A 85 -1.86 15.83 12.54
CA GLU A 85 -2.76 16.91 12.18
C GLU A 85 -3.57 16.48 10.96
N ILE A 86 -4.89 16.60 11.06
CA ILE A 86 -5.82 16.30 9.98
C ILE A 86 -6.48 17.58 9.49
N VAL A 87 -6.84 17.60 8.22
CA VAL A 87 -7.57 18.71 7.61
C VAL A 87 -9.05 18.63 7.96
N SER A 88 -9.78 19.72 7.73
CA SER A 88 -11.23 19.75 7.97
C SER A 88 -11.97 18.66 7.20
N LYS A 89 -13.15 18.25 7.69
CA LYS A 89 -14.01 17.28 7.00
C LYS A 89 -14.34 17.74 5.57
N THR A 90 -14.67 19.02 5.41
CA THR A 90 -14.95 19.63 4.10
C THR A 90 -13.77 19.48 3.15
N GLU A 91 -12.56 19.88 3.58
CA GLU A 91 -11.37 19.78 2.73
C GLU A 91 -11.11 18.33 2.30
N PHE A 92 -11.24 17.36 3.22
CA PHE A 92 -11.01 15.96 2.86
C PHE A 92 -12.06 15.44 1.87
N THR A 93 -13.34 15.75 2.09
CA THR A 93 -14.39 15.39 1.12
C THR A 93 -14.18 16.04 -0.25
N ASP A 94 -13.61 17.24 -0.33
CA ASP A 94 -13.24 17.86 -1.61
C ASP A 94 -12.08 17.14 -2.29
N ARG A 95 -11.12 16.59 -1.54
CA ARG A 95 -10.08 15.69 -2.10
C ARG A 95 -10.71 14.42 -2.69
N ILE A 96 -11.66 13.81 -1.99
CA ILE A 96 -12.37 12.61 -2.48
C ILE A 96 -13.17 12.93 -3.75
N LYS A 97 -13.91 14.04 -3.79
CA LYS A 97 -14.63 14.47 -5.01
C LYS A 97 -13.69 14.68 -6.19
N ALA A 98 -12.55 15.36 -5.98
CA ALA A 98 -11.55 15.57 -7.02
C ALA A 98 -10.96 14.24 -7.52
N ALA A 99 -10.78 13.27 -6.62
CA ALA A 99 -10.31 11.94 -6.97
C ALA A 99 -11.36 11.17 -7.80
N ALA A 100 -12.62 11.18 -7.36
CA ALA A 100 -13.74 10.51 -8.02
C ALA A 100 -14.03 11.10 -9.41
N ASP A 101 -14.02 12.43 -9.56
CA ASP A 101 -14.20 13.11 -10.85
C ASP A 101 -13.07 12.78 -11.86
N ALA A 102 -11.85 12.60 -11.37
CA ALA A 102 -10.70 12.31 -12.22
C ALA A 102 -10.62 10.85 -12.71
N ARG A 103 -11.50 9.97 -12.21
CA ARG A 103 -11.53 8.54 -12.52
C ARG A 103 -11.78 8.31 -14.01
N THR A 104 -10.82 7.71 -14.70
CA THR A 104 -10.94 7.37 -16.15
C THR A 104 -11.35 5.92 -16.40
N ASP A 105 -11.28 5.08 -15.38
CA ASP A 105 -11.71 3.68 -15.39
C ASP A 105 -12.75 3.50 -14.28
N PRO A 106 -14.02 3.17 -14.59
CA PRO A 106 -15.08 3.04 -13.59
C PRO A 106 -14.81 1.97 -12.53
N ASP A 107 -13.99 0.96 -12.84
CA ASP A 107 -13.65 -0.13 -11.93
C ASP A 107 -12.47 0.22 -10.99
N PHE A 108 -11.80 1.35 -11.20
CA PHE A 108 -10.72 1.80 -10.33
C PHE A 108 -11.26 2.26 -8.96
N VAL A 109 -10.70 1.67 -7.89
CA VAL A 109 -11.19 1.87 -6.52
C VAL A 109 -10.47 3.04 -5.84
N ILE A 110 -11.25 3.94 -5.25
CA ILE A 110 -10.79 5.06 -4.42
C ILE A 110 -11.18 4.79 -2.97
N MET A 111 -10.17 4.55 -2.14
CA MET A 111 -10.32 4.33 -0.71
C MET A 111 -10.00 5.61 0.07
N ALA A 112 -10.87 6.00 1.00
CA ALA A 112 -10.58 7.10 1.92
C ALA A 112 -9.95 6.56 3.20
N ARG A 113 -8.74 7.02 3.52
CA ARG A 113 -8.06 6.74 4.77
C ARG A 113 -8.30 7.88 5.76
N THR A 114 -8.68 7.56 6.99
CA THR A 114 -8.83 8.57 8.04
C THR A 114 -7.99 8.27 9.27
N ASP A 115 -7.24 9.28 9.71
CA ASP A 115 -6.46 9.28 10.94
C ASP A 115 -7.21 9.91 12.14
N ALA A 116 -8.49 10.27 11.94
CA ALA A 116 -9.29 11.05 12.89
C ALA A 116 -9.56 10.35 14.23
N LEU A 117 -9.53 9.02 14.30
CA LEU A 117 -9.77 8.29 15.54
C LEU A 117 -8.86 8.77 16.68
N ALA A 118 -7.57 8.94 16.39
CA ALA A 118 -6.56 9.32 17.39
C ALA A 118 -6.60 10.81 17.75
N VAL A 119 -7.36 11.63 17.00
CA VAL A 119 -7.39 13.10 17.13
C VAL A 119 -8.74 13.58 17.67
N GLU A 120 -9.84 13.07 17.10
CA GLU A 120 -11.22 13.54 17.33
C GLU A 120 -12.10 12.48 18.00
N GLY A 121 -11.64 11.23 18.08
CA GLY A 121 -12.38 10.10 18.65
C GLY A 121 -13.23 9.32 17.63
N LEU A 122 -13.87 8.24 18.10
CA LEU A 122 -14.54 7.25 17.24
C LEU A 122 -15.73 7.83 16.46
N ASP A 123 -16.65 8.53 17.14
CA ASP A 123 -17.88 9.03 16.51
C ASP A 123 -17.58 10.07 15.41
N ALA A 124 -16.61 10.95 15.66
CA ALA A 124 -16.15 11.94 14.68
C ALA A 124 -15.48 11.28 13.47
N ALA A 125 -14.68 10.23 13.70
CA ALA A 125 -14.05 9.47 12.63
C ALA A 125 -15.08 8.71 11.77
N ILE A 126 -16.15 8.18 12.38
CA ILE A 126 -17.27 7.55 11.66
C ILE A 126 -18.03 8.58 10.83
N ASP A 127 -18.42 9.73 11.40
CA ASP A 127 -19.11 10.81 10.68
C ASP A 127 -18.28 11.31 9.48
N ARG A 128 -16.96 11.45 9.66
CA ARG A 128 -16.03 11.77 8.57
C ARG A 128 -15.99 10.69 7.50
N ALA A 129 -15.91 9.42 7.88
CA ALA A 129 -15.86 8.32 6.92
C ALA A 129 -17.15 8.23 6.09
N CYS A 130 -18.32 8.37 6.72
CA CYS A 130 -19.60 8.42 6.02
C CYS A 130 -19.65 9.58 5.00
N ALA A 131 -19.17 10.77 5.38
CA ALA A 131 -19.10 11.90 4.46
C ALA A 131 -18.14 11.64 3.27
N CYS A 132 -17.08 10.84 3.47
CA CYS A 132 -16.19 10.42 2.38
C CYS A 132 -16.88 9.44 1.43
N VAL A 133 -17.69 8.51 1.95
CA VAL A 133 -18.52 7.62 1.13
C VAL A 133 -19.50 8.43 0.28
N GLU A 134 -20.21 9.39 0.88
CA GLU A 134 -21.11 10.30 0.16
C GLU A 134 -20.38 11.14 -0.91
N ALA A 135 -19.11 11.46 -0.68
CA ALA A 135 -18.26 12.19 -1.62
C ALA A 135 -17.69 11.33 -2.76
N GLY A 136 -17.87 10.00 -2.73
CA GLY A 136 -17.47 9.08 -3.79
C GLY A 136 -16.34 8.11 -3.45
N ALA A 137 -16.00 7.93 -2.16
CA ALA A 137 -15.09 6.87 -1.74
C ALA A 137 -15.79 5.50 -1.82
N ASP A 138 -15.14 4.52 -2.46
CA ASP A 138 -15.67 3.17 -2.64
C ASP A 138 -15.37 2.26 -1.45
N MET A 139 -14.35 2.59 -0.64
CA MET A 139 -13.90 1.84 0.53
C MET A 139 -13.35 2.78 1.61
N ILE A 140 -13.29 2.31 2.86
CA ILE A 140 -12.77 3.08 4.00
C ILE A 140 -11.60 2.36 4.67
N PHE A 141 -10.58 3.11 5.04
CA PHE A 141 -9.46 2.68 5.85
C PHE A 141 -9.39 3.52 7.13
N PRO A 142 -9.98 3.05 8.25
CA PRO A 142 -9.84 3.69 9.54
C PRO A 142 -8.51 3.30 10.19
N GLU A 143 -7.64 4.28 10.44
CA GLU A 143 -6.31 4.02 10.99
C GLU A 143 -6.32 3.88 12.53
N ALA A 144 -5.36 3.11 13.07
CA ALA A 144 -5.08 3.00 14.50
C ALA A 144 -6.22 2.44 15.38
N MET A 145 -7.06 1.57 14.82
CA MET A 145 -8.10 0.84 15.55
C MET A 145 -7.46 -0.16 16.52
N THR A 146 -7.91 -0.18 17.79
CA THR A 146 -7.33 -1.03 18.85
C THR A 146 -8.25 -2.15 19.31
N GLU A 147 -9.53 -2.11 18.96
CA GLU A 147 -10.55 -3.07 19.40
C GLU A 147 -11.42 -3.52 18.23
N LEU A 148 -11.87 -4.78 18.24
CA LEU A 148 -12.74 -5.34 17.20
C LEU A 148 -14.10 -4.64 17.13
N ASP A 149 -14.67 -4.23 18.26
CA ASP A 149 -15.94 -3.50 18.32
C ASP A 149 -15.91 -2.17 17.56
N MET A 150 -14.74 -1.52 17.51
CA MET A 150 -14.57 -0.30 16.73
C MET A 150 -14.74 -0.60 15.24
N TYR A 151 -14.16 -1.70 14.74
CA TYR A 151 -14.31 -2.12 13.35
C TYR A 151 -15.76 -2.49 13.02
N GLN A 152 -16.47 -3.15 13.94
CA GLN A 152 -17.89 -3.45 13.81
C GLN A 152 -18.70 -2.16 13.61
N LYS A 153 -18.51 -1.17 14.50
CA LYS A 153 -19.19 0.14 14.43
C LYS A 153 -18.91 0.88 13.12
N PHE A 154 -17.65 0.88 12.67
CA PHE A 154 -17.29 1.48 11.38
C PHE A 154 -18.00 0.80 10.22
N SER A 155 -17.91 -0.54 10.14
CA SER A 155 -18.52 -1.33 9.06
C SER A 155 -20.04 -1.16 9.03
N ASP A 156 -20.67 -1.10 10.21
CA ASP A 156 -22.10 -0.86 10.34
C ASP A 156 -22.52 0.55 9.91
N ALA A 157 -21.67 1.56 10.05
CA ALA A 157 -22.00 2.93 9.69
C ALA A 157 -21.78 3.21 8.19
N VAL A 158 -20.61 2.84 7.65
CA VAL A 158 -20.20 3.29 6.30
C VAL A 158 -20.80 2.47 5.15
N LYS A 159 -21.23 1.22 5.43
CA LYS A 159 -21.86 0.30 4.47
C LYS A 159 -21.05 0.04 3.17
N VAL A 160 -19.76 0.33 3.19
CA VAL A 160 -18.77 -0.02 2.16
C VAL A 160 -17.66 -0.87 2.78
N PRO A 161 -16.83 -1.58 2.00
CA PRO A 161 -15.74 -2.38 2.55
C PRO A 161 -14.79 -1.56 3.42
N VAL A 162 -14.49 -2.09 4.60
CA VAL A 162 -13.52 -1.54 5.56
C VAL A 162 -12.23 -2.34 5.51
N LEU A 163 -11.08 -1.64 5.44
CA LEU A 163 -9.76 -2.23 5.51
C LEU A 163 -9.20 -2.15 6.94
N ALA A 164 -8.69 -3.27 7.46
CA ALA A 164 -7.92 -3.32 8.70
C ALA A 164 -6.42 -3.37 8.40
N ASN A 165 -5.67 -2.40 8.94
CA ASN A 165 -4.20 -2.36 8.83
C ASN A 165 -3.55 -3.13 9.99
N ILE A 166 -3.05 -4.32 9.70
CA ILE A 166 -2.41 -5.21 10.69
C ILE A 166 -0.89 -5.12 10.53
N THR A 167 -0.37 -3.91 10.71
CA THR A 167 1.09 -3.66 10.74
C THR A 167 1.69 -4.04 12.10
N GLU A 168 2.91 -4.57 12.08
CA GLU A 168 3.64 -4.89 13.31
C GLU A 168 4.19 -3.65 13.99
N PHE A 169 4.46 -3.78 15.29
CA PHE A 169 5.10 -2.75 16.14
C PHE A 169 4.33 -1.42 16.20
N GLY A 170 3.01 -1.48 15.95
CA GLY A 170 2.07 -0.38 16.12
C GLY A 170 1.23 -0.50 17.38
N HIS A 171 0.11 0.23 17.39
CA HIS A 171 -0.87 0.20 18.48
C HIS A 171 -1.98 -0.84 18.29
N THR A 172 -2.25 -1.24 17.04
CA THR A 172 -3.28 -2.20 16.69
C THR A 172 -2.83 -3.62 17.05
N PRO A 173 -3.63 -4.41 17.79
CA PRO A 173 -3.35 -5.82 18.01
C PRO A 173 -3.26 -6.60 16.69
N LEU A 174 -2.49 -7.69 16.69
CA LEU A 174 -2.32 -8.55 15.51
C LEU A 174 -3.53 -9.48 15.34
N PHE A 175 -4.68 -8.91 15.00
CA PHE A 175 -5.91 -9.65 14.79
C PHE A 175 -5.77 -10.63 13.60
N SER A 176 -6.33 -11.81 13.78
CA SER A 176 -6.45 -12.84 12.76
C SER A 176 -7.54 -12.49 11.74
N VAL A 177 -7.49 -13.18 10.59
CA VAL A 177 -8.51 -13.06 9.55
C VAL A 177 -9.90 -13.44 10.08
N ASP A 178 -10.01 -14.43 10.96
CA ASP A 178 -11.31 -14.87 11.51
C ASP A 178 -11.88 -13.88 12.52
N GLU A 179 -11.03 -13.27 13.37
CA GLU A 179 -11.44 -12.18 14.25
C GLU A 179 -11.96 -10.98 13.46
N LEU A 180 -11.23 -10.56 12.42
CA LEU A 180 -11.62 -9.42 11.58
C LEU A 180 -12.89 -9.73 10.76
N ARG A 181 -13.04 -10.97 10.26
CA ARG A 181 -14.25 -11.42 9.58
C ARG A 181 -15.47 -11.36 10.51
N SER A 182 -15.30 -11.69 11.80
CA SER A 182 -16.41 -11.66 12.78
C SER A 182 -17.02 -10.27 12.97
N VAL A 183 -16.29 -9.21 12.59
CA VAL A 183 -16.71 -7.81 12.69
C VAL A 183 -16.83 -7.10 11.34
N ASN A 184 -17.12 -7.87 10.28
CA ASN A 184 -17.41 -7.39 8.92
C ASN A 184 -16.29 -6.57 8.24
N VAL A 185 -15.03 -6.77 8.62
CA VAL A 185 -13.89 -6.21 7.89
C VAL A 185 -13.77 -6.89 6.53
N GLY A 186 -13.65 -6.09 5.46
CA GLY A 186 -13.62 -6.57 4.07
C GLY A 186 -12.20 -6.87 3.56
N LEU A 187 -11.18 -6.19 4.10
CA LEU A 187 -9.79 -6.34 3.67
C LEU A 187 -8.84 -6.35 4.87
N VAL A 188 -7.81 -7.19 4.81
CA VAL A 188 -6.72 -7.22 5.80
C VAL A 188 -5.43 -6.83 5.10
N LEU A 189 -4.77 -5.79 5.59
CA LEU A 189 -3.53 -5.28 5.03
C LEU A 189 -2.34 -5.64 5.91
N TYR A 190 -1.32 -6.23 5.29
CA TYR A 190 0.00 -6.51 5.86
C TYR A 190 1.05 -5.65 5.14
N PRO A 191 1.19 -4.36 5.49
CA PRO A 191 1.79 -3.38 4.57
C PRO A 191 3.30 -3.52 4.41
N LEU A 192 4.01 -4.03 5.43
CA LEU A 192 5.48 -4.06 5.48
C LEU A 192 6.06 -5.36 6.04
N SER A 193 5.26 -6.39 6.31
CA SER A 193 5.69 -7.62 6.99
C SER A 193 6.85 -8.31 6.25
N ALA A 194 6.70 -8.52 4.94
CA ALA A 194 7.75 -9.09 4.10
C ALA A 194 9.00 -8.18 4.01
N PHE A 195 8.78 -6.86 3.93
CA PHE A 195 9.85 -5.85 3.89
C PHE A 195 10.70 -5.86 5.19
N ARG A 196 10.07 -6.01 6.35
CA ARG A 196 10.78 -6.12 7.62
C ARG A 196 11.62 -7.40 7.68
N ALA A 197 11.05 -8.53 7.28
CA ALA A 197 11.74 -9.82 7.27
C ALA A 197 12.95 -9.82 6.31
N MET A 198 12.79 -9.31 5.08
CA MET A 198 13.89 -9.27 4.11
C MET A 198 15.04 -8.36 4.58
N ASN A 199 14.74 -7.25 5.25
CA ASN A 199 15.77 -6.35 5.78
C ASN A 199 16.60 -7.03 6.87
N GLN A 200 15.95 -7.79 7.76
CA GLN A 200 16.65 -8.52 8.82
C GLN A 200 17.53 -9.63 8.24
N ALA A 201 17.04 -10.36 7.23
CA ALA A 201 17.82 -11.40 6.55
C ALA A 201 19.03 -10.82 5.80
N ALA A 202 18.84 -9.71 5.08
CA ALA A 202 19.93 -9.03 4.39
C ALA A 202 21.00 -8.53 5.36
N LEU A 203 20.59 -7.92 6.48
CA LEU A 203 21.52 -7.47 7.53
C LEU A 203 22.36 -8.62 8.07
N ASN A 204 21.74 -9.77 8.36
CA ASN A 204 22.45 -10.96 8.83
C ASN A 204 23.55 -11.41 7.86
N VAL A 205 23.28 -11.40 6.55
CA VAL A 205 24.28 -11.73 5.52
C VAL A 205 25.42 -10.71 5.53
N TYR A 206 25.12 -9.41 5.55
CA TYR A 206 26.15 -8.36 5.56
C TYR A 206 27.06 -8.46 6.79
N GLU A 207 26.49 -8.65 7.98
CA GLU A 207 27.25 -8.80 9.22
C GLU A 207 28.12 -10.06 9.22
N THR A 208 27.58 -11.18 8.72
CA THR A 208 28.29 -12.46 8.63
C THR A 208 29.50 -12.36 7.71
N VAL A 209 29.29 -11.85 6.48
CA VAL A 209 30.40 -11.67 5.52
C VAL A 209 31.45 -10.72 6.08
N ARG A 210 31.03 -9.65 6.75
CA ARG A 210 31.96 -8.70 7.38
C ARG A 210 32.80 -9.33 8.49
N LYS A 211 32.20 -10.21 9.29
CA LYS A 211 32.85 -10.87 10.44
C LYS A 211 33.73 -12.05 10.02
N GLU A 212 33.24 -12.89 9.12
CA GLU A 212 33.86 -14.18 8.79
C GLU A 212 34.66 -14.15 7.49
N GLY A 213 34.53 -13.09 6.68
CA GLY A 213 35.13 -13.00 5.35
C GLY A 213 34.50 -13.96 4.33
N THR A 214 33.37 -14.58 4.66
CA THR A 214 32.64 -15.54 3.82
C THR A 214 31.18 -15.65 4.25
N GLN A 215 30.29 -16.08 3.34
CA GLN A 215 28.85 -16.29 3.59
C GLN A 215 28.48 -17.75 3.92
N LYS A 216 29.47 -18.65 4.07
CA LYS A 216 29.24 -20.10 4.19
C LYS A 216 28.23 -20.49 5.28
N SER A 217 28.28 -19.81 6.42
CA SER A 217 27.45 -20.07 7.60
C SER A 217 25.99 -19.64 7.46
N VAL A 218 25.64 -18.89 6.41
CA VAL A 218 24.29 -18.35 6.19
C VAL A 218 23.68 -18.80 4.86
N LEU A 219 24.29 -19.77 4.16
CA LEU A 219 23.79 -20.27 2.88
C LEU A 219 22.39 -20.88 2.96
N ASP A 220 22.06 -21.53 4.07
CA ASP A 220 20.76 -22.16 4.33
C ASP A 220 19.62 -21.15 4.56
N THR A 221 19.95 -19.87 4.77
CA THR A 221 18.97 -18.78 4.90
C THR A 221 18.62 -18.13 3.55
N MET A 222 19.30 -18.49 2.46
CA MET A 222 19.13 -17.86 1.16
C MET A 222 18.13 -18.59 0.27
N GLN A 223 17.41 -17.83 -0.55
CA GLN A 223 16.69 -18.41 -1.69
C GLN A 223 17.71 -19.02 -2.66
N THR A 224 17.44 -20.26 -3.11
CA THR A 224 18.31 -20.93 -4.08
C THR A 224 18.15 -20.32 -5.48
N ARG A 225 19.15 -20.51 -6.35
CA ARG A 225 19.08 -20.06 -7.75
C ARG A 225 17.92 -20.69 -8.52
N ALA A 226 17.66 -21.98 -8.30
CA ALA A 226 16.54 -22.67 -8.94
C ALA A 226 15.19 -22.07 -8.49
N ALA A 227 15.01 -21.85 -7.19
CA ALA A 227 13.80 -21.21 -6.68
C ALA A 227 13.60 -19.79 -7.24
N LEU A 228 14.68 -19.01 -7.39
CA LEU A 228 14.60 -17.70 -8.05
C LEU A 228 14.14 -17.82 -9.51
N TYR A 229 14.64 -18.81 -10.25
CA TYR A 229 14.25 -19.03 -11.65
C TYR A 229 12.79 -19.41 -11.80
N ASP A 230 12.27 -20.23 -10.88
CA ASP A 230 10.85 -20.58 -10.84
C ASP A 230 9.98 -19.33 -10.64
N HIS A 231 10.39 -18.38 -9.80
CA HIS A 231 9.66 -17.13 -9.59
C HIS A 231 9.75 -16.12 -10.75
N LEU A 232 10.80 -16.20 -11.56
CA LEU A 232 11.02 -15.31 -12.70
C LEU A 232 10.53 -15.88 -14.03
N ASP A 233 9.91 -17.08 -14.01
CA ASP A 233 9.54 -17.81 -15.22
C ASP A 233 10.71 -17.96 -16.21
N TYR A 234 11.94 -18.09 -15.68
CA TYR A 234 13.18 -17.93 -16.44
C TYR A 234 13.24 -18.84 -17.68
N HIS A 235 12.90 -20.12 -17.51
CA HIS A 235 12.96 -21.12 -18.59
C HIS A 235 11.91 -20.88 -19.69
N LYS A 236 10.78 -20.23 -19.39
CA LYS A 236 9.80 -19.86 -20.42
C LYS A 236 10.37 -18.85 -21.41
N TYR A 237 11.25 -17.95 -20.96
CA TYR A 237 11.92 -17.00 -21.85
C TYR A 237 12.97 -17.69 -22.74
N GLU A 238 13.72 -18.65 -22.19
CA GLU A 238 14.67 -19.46 -22.99
C GLU A 238 13.93 -20.25 -24.07
N GLU A 239 12.88 -20.98 -23.71
CA GLU A 239 12.06 -21.75 -24.65
C GLU A 239 11.48 -20.86 -25.75
N LYS A 240 11.00 -19.66 -25.38
CA LYS A 240 10.43 -18.72 -26.34
C LYS A 240 11.45 -18.23 -27.38
N LEU A 241 12.71 -18.04 -26.97
CA LEU A 241 13.79 -17.68 -27.91
C LEU A 241 14.07 -18.81 -28.89
N ASP A 242 14.17 -20.04 -28.38
CA ASP A 242 14.40 -21.21 -29.22
C ASP A 242 13.26 -21.40 -30.24
N ASP A 243 12.01 -21.28 -29.82
CA ASP A 243 10.83 -21.37 -30.70
C ASP A 243 10.82 -20.31 -31.82
N LEU A 244 11.24 -19.08 -31.50
CA LEU A 244 11.22 -17.96 -32.46
C LEU A 244 12.35 -18.09 -33.50
N PHE A 245 13.53 -18.58 -33.10
CA PHE A 245 14.75 -18.53 -33.92
C PHE A 245 15.23 -19.90 -34.43
N ALA A 246 14.60 -21.02 -34.05
CA ALA A 246 14.94 -22.35 -34.56
C ALA A 246 14.81 -22.49 -36.09
N LYS A 247 14.03 -21.64 -36.76
CA LYS A 247 13.84 -21.69 -38.23
C LYS A 247 14.92 -21.00 -39.07
N GLU A 248 15.82 -20.21 -38.48
CA GLU A 248 16.90 -19.53 -39.23
C GLU A 248 18.14 -20.41 -39.45
N LYS A 249 18.23 -21.58 -38.80
CA LYS A 249 19.39 -22.48 -38.91
C LYS A 249 19.27 -23.55 -40.01
N GLN A 250 18.22 -23.54 -40.83
CA GLN A 250 17.98 -24.55 -41.88
C GLN A 250 17.96 -24.01 -43.33
N SER A 251 18.44 -22.78 -43.59
CA SER A 251 18.65 -22.27 -44.97
C SER A 251 20.11 -22.17 -45.35
#